data_AF-A0A9D6HLZ5-F1
#
_entry.id   AF-A0A9D6HLZ5-F1
#
_cell.length_a   1.000
_cell.length_b   1.000
_cell.length_c   1.000
_cell.angle_alpha   90.00
_cell.angle_beta   90.00
_cell.angle_gamma   90.00
#
_symmetry.space_group_name_H-M   'P 1'
#
loop_
_entity.id
_entity.type
_entity.pdbx_description
1 polymer ?
#
loop_
_entity_poly.entity_id
_entity_poly.type
_entity_poly.pdbx_seq_one_letter_code
_entity_poly.pdbx_strand_id
1 'polypeptide(L)'
;MSQRITIDPVTRIEGHLRVDVDVANGHVSKAWSSGQMWRGVENILIGRDPRDAWAITQRICGVCTTVHAICSVRAVENALDLEIPVNAQYIRNLIILAHAVHDHIVHFYHLSALDWVDVVSALKADPDKASALGESLSSWSGNSKHEFRKIKERLAGFVSTGQLGIFTNGYWGHPAMKLPPEVNLLAVAHYLQALEVQRHANKIVSILGAKTPHIQNVAAGGVSNPLATDSQAVLTVERLMAVREWISKLDDFVKNVYLVDVAAICAFYADWTTYG
;
A
#
# COMPACT_ATOMS: atom_id res chain seq x y z
N MET A 1 15.15 -5.45 -36.92
CA MET A 1 14.50 -6.69 -36.41
C MET A 1 13.93 -6.38 -35.04
N SER A 2 12.71 -6.82 -34.74
CA SER A 2 12.12 -6.67 -33.41
C SER A 2 12.58 -7.80 -32.50
N GLN A 3 12.96 -7.47 -31.26
CA GLN A 3 13.28 -8.44 -30.21
C GLN A 3 12.08 -8.60 -29.29
N ARG A 4 11.66 -9.85 -29.06
CA ARG A 4 10.66 -10.18 -28.04
C ARG A 4 11.32 -10.23 -26.66
N ILE A 5 10.76 -9.52 -25.70
CA ILE A 5 11.09 -9.63 -24.27
C ILE A 5 9.85 -10.15 -23.54
N THR A 6 10.05 -11.13 -22.66
CA THR A 6 9.00 -11.69 -21.80
C THR A 6 9.37 -11.41 -20.35
N ILE A 7 8.43 -10.83 -19.61
CA ILE A 7 8.52 -10.58 -18.17
C ILE A 7 7.48 -11.48 -17.50
N ASP A 8 7.96 -12.62 -16.99
CA ASP A 8 7.17 -13.62 -16.29
C ASP A 8 8.06 -14.33 -15.24
N PRO A 9 7.84 -14.11 -13.93
CA PRO A 9 6.73 -13.36 -13.35
C PRO A 9 6.95 -11.84 -13.38
N VAL A 10 5.86 -11.07 -13.49
CA VAL A 10 5.85 -9.68 -13.01
C VAL A 10 5.77 -9.71 -11.48
N THR A 11 6.80 -9.21 -10.81
CA THR A 11 6.89 -9.19 -9.33
C THR A 11 6.47 -7.82 -8.77
N ARG A 12 6.34 -7.72 -7.45
CA ARG A 12 5.83 -6.51 -6.75
C ARG A 12 4.45 -6.06 -7.27
N ILE A 13 3.59 -7.04 -7.53
CA ILE A 13 2.15 -6.88 -7.77
C ILE A 13 1.38 -7.91 -6.96
N GLU A 14 0.07 -7.77 -6.88
CA GLU A 14 -0.81 -8.85 -6.42
C GLU A 14 -1.12 -9.82 -7.58
N GLY A 15 -1.16 -11.12 -7.29
CA GLY A 15 -1.56 -12.15 -8.26
C GLY A 15 -0.49 -12.54 -9.27
N HIS A 16 -0.94 -12.94 -10.46
CA HIS A 16 -0.08 -13.51 -11.51
C HIS A 16 -0.29 -12.78 -12.84
N LEU A 17 0.76 -12.12 -13.31
CA LEU A 17 0.77 -11.39 -14.57
C LEU A 17 2.01 -11.76 -15.38
N ARG A 18 1.79 -11.91 -16.69
CA ARG A 18 2.83 -11.99 -17.71
C ARG A 18 2.69 -10.79 -18.64
N VAL A 19 3.83 -10.16 -18.95
CA VAL A 19 3.91 -9.10 -19.96
C VAL A 19 4.91 -9.51 -21.04
N ASP A 20 4.46 -9.51 -22.29
CA ASP A 20 5.32 -9.67 -23.46
C ASP A 20 5.40 -8.34 -24.22
N VAL A 21 6.60 -7.95 -24.65
CA VAL A 21 6.81 -6.75 -25.46
C VAL A 21 7.70 -7.02 -26.67
N ASP A 22 7.35 -6.44 -27.82
CA ASP A 22 8.27 -6.33 -28.96
C ASP A 22 9.02 -5.01 -28.89
N VAL A 23 10.34 -5.09 -28.76
CA VAL A 23 11.22 -3.92 -28.81
C VAL A 23 11.82 -3.80 -30.20
N ALA A 24 11.62 -2.66 -30.83
CA ALA A 24 12.22 -2.30 -32.11
C ALA A 24 12.85 -0.90 -31.99
N ASN A 25 14.12 -0.77 -32.38
CA ASN A 25 14.85 0.50 -32.33
C ASN A 25 14.81 1.20 -30.95
N GLY A 26 14.87 0.42 -29.87
CA GLY A 26 14.84 0.95 -28.50
C GLY A 26 13.44 1.30 -27.96
N HIS A 27 12.38 1.10 -28.75
CA HIS A 27 11.00 1.40 -28.33
C HIS A 27 10.13 0.15 -28.30
N VAL A 28 9.19 0.09 -27.35
CA VAL A 28 8.13 -0.92 -27.33
C VAL A 28 7.16 -0.62 -28.47
N SER A 29 7.10 -1.52 -29.44
CA SER A 29 6.22 -1.43 -30.61
C SER A 29 4.89 -2.13 -30.42
N LYS A 30 4.86 -3.16 -29.56
CA LYS A 30 3.67 -3.93 -29.18
C LYS A 30 3.83 -4.44 -27.76
N ALA A 31 2.74 -4.50 -27.02
CA ALA A 31 2.68 -5.04 -25.67
C ALA A 31 1.45 -5.95 -25.51
N TRP A 32 1.60 -7.03 -24.76
CA TRP A 32 0.53 -7.95 -24.39
C TRP A 32 0.52 -8.13 -22.88
N SER A 33 -0.65 -7.95 -22.27
CA SER A 33 -0.88 -8.16 -20.85
C SER A 33 -1.74 -9.40 -20.67
N SER A 34 -1.22 -10.41 -19.96
CA SER A 34 -1.88 -11.70 -19.80
C SER A 34 -1.99 -12.08 -18.33
N GLY A 35 -3.20 -11.98 -17.75
CA GLY A 35 -3.49 -12.51 -16.42
C GLY A 35 -3.37 -14.03 -16.39
N GLN A 36 -2.51 -14.57 -15.53
CA GLN A 36 -2.16 -16.00 -15.48
C GLN A 36 -2.94 -16.78 -14.43
N MET A 37 -4.03 -16.20 -13.89
CA MET A 37 -4.84 -16.86 -12.86
C MET A 37 -6.34 -16.61 -13.03
N TRP A 38 -7.14 -17.59 -12.63
CA TRP A 38 -8.58 -17.47 -12.52
C TRP A 38 -9.10 -18.38 -11.40
N ARG A 39 -10.11 -17.91 -10.66
CA ARG A 39 -10.77 -18.68 -9.58
C ARG A 39 -12.28 -18.82 -9.74
N GLY A 40 -12.91 -18.02 -10.60
CA GLY A 40 -14.34 -18.14 -10.89
C GLY A 40 -15.29 -17.78 -9.76
N VAL A 41 -14.98 -16.72 -8.99
CA VAL A 41 -15.83 -16.29 -7.84
C VAL A 41 -17.28 -16.00 -8.27
N GLU A 42 -17.50 -15.50 -9.48
CA GLU A 42 -18.83 -15.27 -10.06
C GLU A 42 -19.66 -16.57 -10.13
N ASN A 43 -19.04 -17.67 -10.56
CA ASN A 43 -19.70 -18.99 -10.61
C ASN A 43 -19.95 -19.55 -9.21
N ILE A 44 -19.03 -19.32 -8.26
CA ILE A 44 -19.16 -19.77 -6.86
C ILE A 44 -20.36 -19.11 -6.16
N LEU A 45 -20.73 -17.90 -6.59
CA LEU A 45 -21.86 -17.14 -6.05
C LEU A 45 -23.23 -17.64 -6.54
N ILE A 46 -23.29 -18.40 -7.64
CA ILE A 46 -24.57 -18.91 -8.16
C ILE A 46 -25.23 -19.81 -7.12
N GLY A 47 -26.48 -19.50 -6.77
CA GLY A 47 -27.25 -20.25 -5.77
C GLY A 47 -26.86 -19.99 -4.31
N ARG A 48 -25.93 -19.05 -4.04
CA ARG A 48 -25.63 -18.61 -2.67
C ARG A 48 -26.68 -17.62 -2.17
N ASP A 49 -26.90 -17.62 -0.86
CA ASP A 49 -27.72 -16.59 -0.23
C ASP A 49 -27.05 -15.21 -0.41
N PRO A 50 -27.76 -14.18 -0.88
CA PRO A 50 -27.21 -12.84 -1.06
C PRO A 50 -26.56 -12.28 0.22
N ARG A 51 -27.03 -12.68 1.41
CA ARG A 51 -26.46 -12.25 2.70
C ARG A 51 -25.04 -12.76 2.95
N ASP A 52 -24.65 -13.86 2.30
CA ASP A 52 -23.32 -14.47 2.43
C ASP A 52 -22.34 -13.99 1.34
N ALA A 53 -22.85 -13.33 0.30
CA ALA A 53 -22.07 -12.96 -0.88
C ALA A 53 -20.85 -12.07 -0.54
N TRP A 54 -20.97 -11.16 0.43
CA TRP A 54 -19.88 -10.28 0.83
C TRP A 54 -18.70 -11.05 1.42
N ALA A 55 -18.98 -12.13 2.16
CA ALA A 55 -17.94 -12.95 2.76
C ALA A 55 -17.16 -13.68 1.67
N ILE A 56 -17.83 -14.17 0.63
CA ILE A 56 -17.20 -14.87 -0.49
C ILE A 56 -16.40 -13.89 -1.37
N THR A 57 -17.04 -12.81 -1.83
CA THR A 57 -16.44 -11.81 -2.73
C THR A 57 -15.24 -11.10 -2.13
N GLN A 58 -15.22 -10.89 -0.82
CA GLN A 58 -14.07 -10.30 -0.13
C GLN A 58 -12.77 -11.09 -0.32
N ARG A 59 -12.86 -12.40 -0.61
CA ARG A 59 -11.69 -13.25 -0.87
C ARG A 59 -11.24 -13.17 -2.33
N ILE A 60 -11.85 -12.31 -3.16
CA ILE A 60 -11.30 -11.99 -4.49
C ILE A 60 -9.90 -11.38 -4.35
N CYS A 61 -9.62 -10.57 -3.34
CA CYS A 61 -8.27 -10.04 -3.15
C CYS A 61 -7.95 -9.91 -1.66
N GLY A 62 -6.71 -10.21 -1.28
CA GLY A 62 -6.20 -9.97 0.07
C GLY A 62 -5.70 -8.54 0.28
N VAL A 63 -5.30 -7.85 -0.80
CA VAL A 63 -4.82 -6.47 -0.80
C VAL A 63 -6.02 -5.53 -0.77
N CYS A 64 -6.79 -5.41 -1.86
CA CYS A 64 -8.00 -4.58 -1.91
C CYS A 64 -9.25 -5.29 -1.34
N THR A 65 -9.07 -6.04 -0.25
CA THR A 65 -10.10 -6.94 0.27
C THR A 65 -11.42 -6.27 0.66
N THR A 66 -11.39 -5.22 1.47
CA THR A 66 -12.59 -4.58 2.03
C THR A 66 -13.53 -4.04 0.96
N VAL A 67 -13.01 -3.53 -0.17
CA VAL A 67 -13.86 -2.92 -1.20
C VAL A 67 -14.80 -3.94 -1.82
N HIS A 68 -14.38 -5.20 -1.98
CA HIS A 68 -15.26 -6.27 -2.46
C HIS A 68 -16.41 -6.57 -1.48
N ALA A 69 -16.14 -6.62 -0.17
CA ALA A 69 -17.19 -6.80 0.85
C ALA A 69 -18.20 -5.65 0.82
N ILE A 70 -17.71 -4.41 0.82
CA ILE A 70 -18.54 -3.19 0.82
C ILE A 70 -19.36 -3.09 -0.47
N CYS A 71 -18.77 -3.39 -1.62
CA CYS A 71 -19.49 -3.41 -2.89
C CYS A 71 -20.59 -4.48 -2.90
N SER A 72 -20.30 -5.67 -2.35
CA SER A 72 -21.28 -6.76 -2.30
C SER A 72 -22.48 -6.43 -1.41
N VAL A 73 -22.29 -5.89 -0.20
CA VAL A 73 -23.44 -5.50 0.64
C VAL A 73 -24.24 -4.39 0.00
N ARG A 74 -23.59 -3.39 -0.61
CA ARG A 74 -24.27 -2.31 -1.34
C ARG A 74 -25.09 -2.81 -2.53
N ALA A 75 -24.58 -3.80 -3.27
CA ALA A 75 -25.30 -4.39 -4.39
C ALA A 75 -26.57 -5.11 -3.92
N VAL A 76 -26.49 -5.86 -2.82
CA VAL A 76 -27.66 -6.54 -2.23
C VAL A 76 -28.66 -5.54 -1.67
N GLU A 77 -28.18 -4.50 -0.96
CA GLU A 77 -29.02 -3.43 -0.42
C GLU A 77 -29.75 -2.67 -1.51
N ASN A 78 -29.08 -2.37 -2.62
CA ASN A 78 -29.70 -1.75 -3.78
C ASN A 78 -30.76 -2.64 -4.43
N ALA A 79 -30.49 -3.95 -4.56
CA ALA A 79 -31.45 -4.88 -5.15
C ALA A 79 -32.73 -5.07 -4.30
N LEU A 80 -32.62 -4.87 -2.98
CA LEU A 80 -33.70 -5.04 -2.01
C LEU A 80 -34.31 -3.71 -1.53
N ASP A 81 -33.84 -2.58 -2.05
CA ASP A 81 -34.24 -1.22 -1.64
C ASP A 81 -34.13 -1.00 -0.11
N LEU A 82 -33.01 -1.41 0.47
CA LEU A 82 -32.78 -1.30 1.91
C LEU A 82 -32.24 0.08 2.30
N GLU A 83 -32.88 0.70 3.29
CA GLU A 83 -32.33 1.87 3.98
C GLU A 83 -31.28 1.47 5.02
N ILE A 84 -30.14 2.16 5.01
CA ILE A 84 -29.02 1.87 5.91
C ILE A 84 -28.89 2.96 6.97
N PRO A 85 -28.79 2.60 8.26
CA PRO A 85 -28.55 3.58 9.32
C PRO A 85 -27.29 4.41 9.03
N VAL A 86 -27.37 5.73 9.23
CA VAL A 86 -26.27 6.66 8.94
C VAL A 86 -24.96 6.28 9.65
N ASN A 87 -25.04 5.77 10.88
CA ASN A 87 -23.86 5.33 11.63
C ASN A 87 -23.18 4.10 11.01
N ALA A 88 -23.96 3.18 10.42
CA ALA A 88 -23.39 2.06 9.67
C ALA A 88 -22.67 2.55 8.40
N GLN A 89 -23.24 3.55 7.72
CA GLN A 89 -22.57 4.19 6.57
C GLN A 89 -21.25 4.87 7.00
N TYR A 90 -21.21 5.57 8.14
CA TYR A 90 -19.98 6.17 8.63
C TYR A 90 -18.92 5.15 9.00
N ILE A 91 -19.29 4.05 9.66
CA ILE A 91 -18.35 2.95 9.95
C ILE A 91 -17.80 2.36 8.65
N ARG A 92 -18.65 2.07 7.66
CA ARG A 92 -18.23 1.59 6.33
C ARG A 92 -17.26 2.55 5.65
N ASN A 93 -17.55 3.85 5.68
CA ASN A 93 -16.70 4.89 5.11
C ASN A 93 -15.33 4.95 5.82
N LEU A 94 -15.30 4.91 7.15
CA LEU A 94 -14.05 4.90 7.91
C LEU A 94 -13.19 3.67 7.61
N ILE A 95 -13.80 2.49 7.50
CA ILE A 95 -13.09 1.25 7.16
C ILE A 95 -12.49 1.35 5.75
N ILE A 96 -13.27 1.75 4.74
CA ILE A 96 -12.77 1.81 3.36
C ILE A 96 -11.72 2.90 3.18
N LEU A 97 -11.85 4.05 3.84
CA LEU A 97 -10.85 5.13 3.81
C LEU A 97 -9.55 4.71 4.49
N ALA A 98 -9.62 4.11 5.68
CA ALA A 98 -8.43 3.59 6.36
C ALA A 98 -7.73 2.53 5.51
N HIS A 99 -8.50 1.64 4.87
CA HIS A 99 -7.93 0.63 4.00
C HIS A 99 -7.31 1.21 2.73
N ALA A 100 -7.90 2.24 2.12
CA ALA A 100 -7.31 2.94 0.98
C ALA A 100 -5.98 3.61 1.34
N VAL A 101 -5.90 4.25 2.52
CA VAL A 101 -4.63 4.83 3.02
C VAL A 101 -3.58 3.75 3.23
N HIS A 102 -3.95 2.60 3.83
CA HIS A 102 -3.07 1.44 3.94
C HIS A 102 -2.54 1.00 2.57
N ASP A 103 -3.44 0.75 1.63
CA ASP A 103 -3.13 0.25 0.28
C ASP A 103 -2.18 1.20 -0.44
N HIS A 104 -2.44 2.51 -0.44
CA HIS A 104 -1.58 3.49 -1.11
C HIS A 104 -0.20 3.64 -0.48
N ILE A 105 -0.09 3.64 0.86
CA ILE A 105 1.22 3.65 1.54
C ILE A 105 2.00 2.39 1.16
N VAL A 106 1.35 1.22 1.22
CA VAL A 106 2.00 -0.05 0.90
C VAL A 106 2.41 -0.09 -0.57
N HIS A 107 1.53 0.31 -1.49
CA HIS A 107 1.78 0.40 -2.91
C HIS A 107 3.00 1.25 -3.24
N PHE A 108 3.02 2.49 -2.75
CA PHE A 108 4.12 3.40 -3.07
C PHE A 108 5.46 2.84 -2.58
N TYR A 109 5.58 2.50 -1.29
CA TYR A 109 6.86 2.08 -0.74
C TYR A 109 7.23 0.64 -1.11
N HIS A 110 6.33 -0.32 -0.86
CA HIS A 110 6.67 -1.74 -0.89
C HIS A 110 6.43 -2.42 -2.23
N LEU A 111 5.66 -1.79 -3.14
CA LEU A 111 5.47 -2.29 -4.49
C LEU A 111 6.23 -1.44 -5.53
N SER A 112 6.11 -0.11 -5.53
CA SER A 112 6.66 0.73 -6.61
C SER A 112 8.01 1.39 -6.32
N ALA A 113 8.35 1.75 -5.08
CA ALA A 113 9.52 2.60 -4.81
C ALA A 113 10.84 2.04 -5.34
N LEU A 114 10.99 0.71 -5.35
CA LEU A 114 12.21 0.04 -5.82
C LEU A 114 12.41 0.07 -7.35
N ASP A 115 11.46 0.62 -8.10
CA ASP A 115 11.67 1.01 -9.51
C ASP A 115 12.47 2.32 -9.63
N TRP A 116 12.40 3.16 -8.60
CA TRP A 116 12.92 4.52 -8.60
C TRP A 116 14.13 4.71 -7.67
N VAL A 117 14.22 3.89 -6.63
CA VAL A 117 15.15 4.02 -5.51
C VAL A 117 16.21 2.93 -5.58
N ASP A 118 17.47 3.32 -5.71
CA ASP A 118 18.61 2.42 -5.68
C ASP A 118 19.06 2.18 -4.22
N VAL A 119 18.68 1.03 -3.68
CA VAL A 119 18.98 0.61 -2.31
C VAL A 119 20.47 0.43 -2.07
N VAL A 120 21.24 0.01 -3.09
CA VAL A 120 22.70 -0.18 -2.96
C VAL A 120 23.41 1.17 -2.96
N SER A 121 22.95 2.11 -3.79
CA SER A 121 23.48 3.49 -3.82
C SER A 121 23.29 4.21 -2.49
N ALA A 122 22.22 3.90 -1.73
CA ALA A 122 22.01 4.46 -0.38
C ALA A 122 23.17 4.21 0.59
N LEU A 123 23.98 3.15 0.40
CA LEU A 123 25.18 2.90 1.22
C LEU A 123 26.28 3.95 1.03
N LYS A 124 26.28 4.64 -0.12
CA LYS A 124 27.25 5.69 -0.45
C LYS A 124 26.87 7.05 0.15
N ALA A 125 25.64 7.19 0.66
CA ALA A 125 25.12 8.45 1.16
C ALA A 125 25.83 8.93 2.43
N ASP A 126 25.96 10.25 2.60
CA ASP A 126 26.22 10.83 3.92
C ASP A 126 24.91 10.87 4.74
N PRO A 127 24.79 10.12 5.86
CA PRO A 127 23.55 10.06 6.62
C PRO A 127 23.15 11.40 7.25
N ASP A 128 24.11 12.27 7.56
CA ASP A 128 23.81 13.59 8.13
C ASP A 128 23.26 14.53 7.06
N LYS A 129 23.74 14.42 5.82
CA LYS A 129 23.19 15.19 4.69
C LYS A 129 21.81 14.67 4.28
N ALA A 130 21.60 13.36 4.28
CA ALA A 130 20.31 12.77 4.01
C ALA A 130 19.26 13.18 5.07
N SER A 131 19.65 13.20 6.35
CA SER A 131 18.82 13.73 7.44
C SER A 131 18.53 15.23 7.26
N ALA A 132 19.54 16.05 6.98
CA ALA A 132 19.35 17.48 6.74
C ALA A 132 18.43 17.76 5.53
N LEU A 133 18.53 16.93 4.48
CA LEU A 133 17.60 16.98 3.35
C LEU A 133 16.17 16.66 3.81
N GLY A 134 15.96 15.56 4.53
CA GLY A 134 14.63 15.22 5.08
C GLY A 134 14.04 16.33 5.95
N GLU A 135 14.84 16.89 6.88
CA GLU A 135 14.43 18.02 7.74
C GLU A 135 14.12 19.29 6.95
N SER A 136 14.75 19.50 5.79
CA SER A 136 14.44 20.63 4.90
C SER A 136 13.15 20.45 4.11
N LEU A 137 12.73 19.20 3.90
CA LEU A 137 11.54 18.86 3.11
C LEU A 137 10.27 18.76 3.96
N SER A 138 10.38 18.35 5.22
CA SER A 138 9.24 18.25 6.13
C SER A 138 9.62 18.26 7.61
N SER A 139 8.61 18.44 8.47
CA SER A 139 8.76 18.36 9.94
C SER A 139 8.65 16.94 10.49
N TRP A 140 8.80 15.90 9.65
CA TRP A 140 8.64 14.52 10.09
C TRP A 140 9.72 14.13 11.12
N SER A 141 9.29 13.66 12.28
CA SER A 141 10.20 13.31 13.39
C SER A 141 11.18 12.16 13.07
N GLY A 142 10.85 11.33 12.08
CA GLY A 142 11.73 10.26 11.60
C GLY A 142 12.93 10.72 10.77
N ASN A 143 13.07 12.04 10.53
CA ASN A 143 14.17 12.63 9.76
C ASN A 143 15.45 12.92 10.55
N SER A 144 15.52 12.49 11.81
CA SER A 144 16.68 12.79 12.67
C SER A 144 17.98 12.11 12.20
N LYS A 145 19.12 12.77 12.46
CA LYS A 145 20.46 12.21 12.18
C LYS A 145 20.69 10.84 12.82
N HIS A 146 20.16 10.64 14.03
CA HIS A 146 20.27 9.37 14.74
C HIS A 146 19.61 8.23 13.94
N GLU A 147 18.37 8.44 13.47
CA GLU A 147 17.65 7.43 12.70
C GLU A 147 18.32 7.14 11.36
N PHE A 148 18.83 8.16 10.66
CA PHE A 148 19.51 7.96 9.37
C PHE A 148 20.82 7.19 9.50
N ARG A 149 21.62 7.49 10.52
CA ARG A 149 22.85 6.71 10.80
C ARG A 149 22.51 5.26 11.12
N LYS A 150 21.54 5.02 12.00
CA LYS A 150 21.07 3.69 12.38
C LYS A 150 20.52 2.89 11.19
N ILE A 151 19.74 3.52 10.32
CA ILE A 151 19.20 2.87 9.12
C ILE A 151 20.31 2.52 8.13
N LYS A 152 21.25 3.45 7.89
CA LYS A 152 22.41 3.18 7.04
C LYS A 152 23.25 2.02 7.58
N GLU A 153 23.49 2.00 8.88
CA GLU A 153 24.26 0.96 9.55
C GLU A 153 23.55 -0.40 9.49
N ARG A 154 22.23 -0.43 9.69
CA ARG A 154 21.39 -1.63 9.50
C ARG A 154 21.44 -2.13 8.06
N LEU A 155 21.36 -1.23 7.07
CA LEU A 155 21.44 -1.57 5.66
C LEU A 155 22.82 -2.13 5.30
N ALA A 156 23.90 -1.51 5.78
CA ALA A 156 25.27 -1.98 5.58
C ALA A 156 25.46 -3.37 6.20
N GLY A 157 24.97 -3.57 7.43
CA GLY A 157 24.96 -4.88 8.10
C GLY A 157 24.23 -5.93 7.26
N PHE A 158 23.02 -5.63 6.79
CA PHE A 158 22.24 -6.53 5.94
C PHE A 158 22.97 -6.89 4.64
N VAL A 159 23.51 -5.91 3.93
CA VAL A 159 24.24 -6.13 2.67
C VAL A 159 25.53 -6.93 2.89
N SER A 160 26.23 -6.71 4.00
CA SER A 160 27.47 -7.42 4.33
C SER A 160 27.28 -8.93 4.53
N THR A 161 26.06 -9.39 4.83
CA THR A 161 25.76 -10.82 4.96
C THR A 161 25.80 -11.58 3.63
N GLY A 162 25.73 -10.87 2.50
CA GLY A 162 25.53 -11.48 1.18
C GLY A 162 24.13 -12.06 0.95
N GLN A 163 23.26 -12.05 1.96
CA GLN A 163 21.88 -12.56 1.90
C GLN A 163 20.89 -11.40 1.70
N LEU A 164 20.83 -10.88 0.47
CA LEU A 164 20.08 -9.66 0.17
C LEU A 164 18.55 -9.82 0.15
N GLY A 165 18.03 -11.04 0.35
CA GLY A 165 16.60 -11.31 0.42
C GLY A 165 15.84 -10.70 -0.77
N ILE A 166 14.87 -9.83 -0.48
CA ILE A 166 14.07 -9.12 -1.49
C ILE A 166 14.87 -8.17 -2.39
N PHE A 167 16.11 -7.82 -2.03
CA PHE A 167 16.99 -6.96 -2.84
C PHE A 167 17.94 -7.76 -3.74
N THR A 168 17.89 -9.09 -3.70
CA THR A 168 18.72 -9.95 -4.56
C THR A 168 18.36 -9.75 -6.04
N ASN A 169 19.37 -9.62 -6.91
CA ASN A 169 19.20 -9.44 -8.36
C ASN A 169 18.29 -8.26 -8.76
N GLY A 170 18.19 -7.22 -7.91
CA GLY A 170 17.51 -5.98 -8.28
C GLY A 170 18.26 -5.21 -9.37
N TYR A 171 17.59 -4.24 -9.98
CA TYR A 171 18.14 -3.41 -11.06
C TYR A 171 19.07 -2.28 -10.55
N TRP A 172 19.84 -2.56 -9.50
CA TRP A 172 20.70 -1.58 -8.83
C TRP A 172 21.81 -1.10 -9.77
N GLY A 173 22.04 0.22 -9.82
CA GLY A 173 22.97 0.84 -10.76
C GLY A 173 22.48 0.93 -12.21
N HIS A 174 21.24 0.57 -12.51
CA HIS A 174 20.68 0.72 -13.84
C HIS A 174 20.69 2.21 -14.26
N PRO A 175 21.04 2.57 -15.52
CA PRO A 175 21.15 3.96 -15.96
C PRO A 175 19.86 4.80 -15.81
N ALA A 176 18.71 4.13 -15.72
CA ALA A 176 17.44 4.79 -15.47
C ALA A 176 17.22 5.19 -14.01
N MET A 177 18.01 4.70 -13.05
CA MET A 177 17.94 5.12 -11.65
C MET A 177 18.79 6.39 -11.46
N LYS A 178 18.13 7.53 -11.21
CA LYS A 178 18.74 8.87 -11.27
C LYS A 178 18.96 9.52 -9.90
N LEU A 179 18.40 8.95 -8.83
CA LEU A 179 18.45 9.56 -7.51
C LEU A 179 19.89 9.60 -6.96
N PRO A 180 20.34 10.72 -6.37
CA PRO A 180 21.61 10.77 -5.67
C PRO A 180 21.57 9.90 -4.40
N PRO A 181 22.73 9.46 -3.87
CA PRO A 181 22.81 8.60 -2.68
C PRO A 181 21.98 9.10 -1.49
N GLU A 182 22.02 10.39 -1.17
CA GLU A 182 21.30 10.98 -0.05
C GLU A 182 19.77 10.85 -0.20
N VAL A 183 19.24 11.02 -1.41
CA VAL A 183 17.80 10.85 -1.69
C VAL A 183 17.42 9.37 -1.65
N ASN A 184 18.30 8.47 -2.12
CA ASN A 184 18.06 7.04 -1.96
C ASN A 184 18.02 6.62 -0.48
N LEU A 185 18.93 7.13 0.36
CA LEU A 185 18.93 6.81 1.79
C LEU A 185 17.67 7.37 2.49
N LEU A 186 17.22 8.57 2.13
CA LEU A 186 15.95 9.15 2.58
C LEU A 186 14.78 8.22 2.23
N ALA A 187 14.65 7.83 0.96
CA ALA A 187 13.58 6.96 0.51
C ALA A 187 13.63 5.56 1.13
N VAL A 188 14.82 4.98 1.35
CA VAL A 188 15.00 3.71 2.07
C VAL A 188 14.59 3.85 3.54
N ALA A 189 14.90 4.97 4.18
CA ALA A 189 14.47 5.23 5.55
C ALA A 189 12.94 5.27 5.65
N HIS A 190 12.29 6.00 4.74
CA HIS A 190 10.84 6.10 4.69
C HIS A 190 10.16 4.78 4.27
N TYR A 191 10.77 3.99 3.39
CA TYR A 191 10.34 2.61 3.09
C TYR A 191 10.24 1.76 4.37
N LEU A 192 11.27 1.80 5.22
CA LEU A 192 11.28 1.02 6.47
C LEU A 192 10.29 1.58 7.50
N GLN A 193 10.13 2.90 7.57
CA GLN A 193 9.17 3.54 8.47
C GLN A 193 7.71 3.28 8.03
N ALA A 194 7.45 3.26 6.72
CA ALA A 194 6.15 2.95 6.14
C ALA A 194 5.66 1.55 6.54
N LEU A 195 6.57 0.58 6.70
CA LEU A 195 6.24 -0.78 7.15
C LEU A 195 5.60 -0.80 8.54
N GLU A 196 6.00 0.11 9.43
CA GLU A 196 5.39 0.26 10.75
C GLU A 196 4.14 1.15 10.70
N VAL A 197 4.19 2.27 9.96
CA VAL A 197 3.08 3.23 9.92
C VAL A 197 1.82 2.63 9.30
N GLN A 198 1.94 1.82 8.24
CA GLN A 198 0.78 1.17 7.60
C GLN A 198 -0.05 0.33 8.60
N ARG A 199 0.56 -0.13 9.70
CA ARG A 199 -0.11 -0.93 10.73
C ARG A 199 -1.17 -0.12 11.47
N HIS A 200 -1.03 1.21 11.56
CA HIS A 200 -2.04 2.07 12.17
C HIS A 200 -3.36 2.03 11.40
N ALA A 201 -3.30 2.06 10.07
CA ALA A 201 -4.48 1.91 9.23
C ALA A 201 -5.13 0.53 9.42
N ASN A 202 -4.32 -0.53 9.50
CA ASN A 202 -4.80 -1.87 9.82
C ASN A 202 -5.45 -1.99 11.21
N LYS A 203 -4.98 -1.25 12.21
CA LYS A 203 -5.63 -1.19 13.53
C LYS A 203 -7.02 -0.57 13.45
N ILE A 204 -7.21 0.49 12.64
CA ILE A 204 -8.53 1.10 12.40
C ILE A 204 -9.46 0.08 11.74
N VAL A 205 -9.00 -0.56 10.65
CA VAL A 205 -9.78 -1.61 9.95
C VAL A 205 -10.09 -2.77 10.90
N SER A 206 -9.20 -3.13 11.81
CA SER A 206 -9.45 -4.22 12.77
C SER A 206 -10.45 -3.86 13.85
N ILE A 207 -10.37 -2.65 14.44
CA ILE A 207 -11.32 -2.23 15.48
C ILE A 207 -12.74 -2.09 14.90
N LEU A 208 -12.85 -1.46 13.74
CA LEU A 208 -14.15 -1.21 13.12
C LEU A 208 -14.65 -2.45 12.37
N GLY A 209 -13.75 -3.16 11.69
CA GLY A 209 -14.03 -4.30 10.82
C GLY A 209 -13.88 -5.68 11.44
N ALA A 210 -13.64 -5.76 12.75
CA ALA A 210 -13.29 -6.96 13.54
C ALA A 210 -11.92 -7.59 13.24
N LYS A 211 -11.45 -7.58 11.98
CA LYS A 211 -10.09 -8.03 11.62
C LYS A 211 -9.64 -7.45 10.28
N THR A 212 -8.33 -7.49 10.03
CA THR A 212 -7.74 -7.26 8.72
C THR A 212 -6.59 -8.27 8.50
N PRO A 213 -6.42 -8.82 7.29
CA PRO A 213 -7.31 -8.74 6.13
C PRO A 213 -8.67 -9.42 6.35
N HIS A 214 -9.61 -9.14 5.45
CA HIS A 214 -10.96 -9.71 5.40
C HIS A 214 -11.85 -9.35 6.60
N ILE A 215 -12.40 -8.13 6.62
CA ILE A 215 -13.33 -7.65 7.66
C ILE A 215 -14.50 -8.62 7.88
N GLN A 216 -15.07 -8.67 9.09
CA GLN A 216 -16.16 -9.58 9.46
C GLN A 216 -17.38 -8.84 10.02
N ASN A 217 -17.48 -7.54 9.77
CA ASN A 217 -18.45 -6.69 10.46
C ASN A 217 -19.59 -6.18 9.59
N VAL A 218 -19.65 -6.52 8.31
CA VAL A 218 -20.68 -6.02 7.40
C VAL A 218 -21.79 -7.06 7.21
N ALA A 219 -23.00 -6.56 6.98
CA ALA A 219 -24.14 -7.34 6.52
C ALA A 219 -24.99 -6.44 5.62
N ALA A 220 -25.81 -7.03 4.73
CA ALA A 220 -26.86 -6.27 4.07
C ALA A 220 -27.79 -5.66 5.15
N GLY A 221 -27.93 -4.34 5.15
CA GLY A 221 -28.66 -3.59 6.18
C GLY A 221 -27.79 -2.81 7.17
N GLY A 222 -26.45 -3.00 7.17
CA GLY A 222 -25.56 -2.18 8.01
C GLY A 222 -24.25 -2.83 8.43
N VAL A 223 -23.92 -2.72 9.72
CA VAL A 223 -22.72 -3.29 10.34
C VAL A 223 -23.07 -3.98 11.65
N SER A 224 -22.28 -4.98 12.05
CA SER A 224 -22.49 -5.79 13.26
C SER A 224 -21.80 -5.22 14.50
N ASN A 225 -21.29 -3.98 14.45
CA ASN A 225 -20.73 -3.28 15.60
C ASN A 225 -21.82 -2.44 16.27
N PRO A 226 -22.50 -2.94 17.32
CA PRO A 226 -23.32 -2.07 18.14
C PRO A 226 -22.46 -0.95 18.76
N LEU A 227 -23.09 0.18 19.01
CA LEU A 227 -22.50 1.34 19.68
C LEU A 227 -23.21 1.54 21.02
N ALA A 228 -22.45 1.67 22.09
CA ALA A 228 -22.96 2.08 23.40
C ALA A 228 -21.89 2.88 24.14
N THR A 229 -22.34 3.86 24.93
CA THR A 229 -21.46 4.73 25.73
C THR A 229 -21.13 4.14 27.10
N ASP A 230 -21.88 3.11 27.52
CA ASP A 230 -21.89 2.53 28.87
C ASP A 230 -21.59 1.02 28.89
N SER A 231 -21.28 0.39 27.74
CA SER A 231 -20.97 -1.03 27.64
C SER A 231 -19.59 -1.29 27.06
N GLN A 232 -18.78 -2.06 27.78
CA GLN A 232 -17.45 -2.50 27.34
C GLN A 232 -17.51 -3.64 26.30
N ALA A 233 -18.68 -4.25 26.09
CA ALA A 233 -18.86 -5.35 25.15
C ALA A 233 -18.98 -4.90 23.69
N VAL A 234 -19.03 -3.59 23.44
CA VAL A 234 -19.34 -3.01 22.12
C VAL A 234 -18.29 -1.98 21.69
N LEU A 235 -18.51 -1.27 20.59
CA LEU A 235 -17.61 -0.21 20.15
C LEU A 235 -17.71 1.00 21.10
N THR A 236 -16.72 1.17 21.97
CA THR A 236 -16.66 2.19 23.03
C THR A 236 -16.03 3.51 22.59
N VAL A 237 -16.24 4.56 23.39
CA VAL A 237 -15.59 5.88 23.21
C VAL A 237 -14.06 5.77 23.21
N GLU A 238 -13.48 4.94 24.08
CA GLU A 238 -12.03 4.71 24.13
C GLU A 238 -11.50 4.17 22.79
N ARG A 239 -12.19 3.18 22.20
CA ARG A 239 -11.83 2.64 20.88
C ARG A 239 -11.94 3.69 19.78
N LEU A 240 -12.96 4.55 19.83
CA LEU A 240 -13.10 5.66 18.89
C LEU A 240 -11.98 6.71 19.06
N MET A 241 -11.55 6.99 20.30
CA MET A 241 -10.40 7.86 20.56
C MET A 241 -9.10 7.26 20.02
N ALA A 242 -8.89 5.94 20.17
CA ALA A 242 -7.75 5.25 19.57
C ALA A 242 -7.76 5.33 18.04
N VAL A 243 -8.93 5.16 17.40
CA VAL A 243 -9.10 5.35 15.95
C VAL A 243 -8.70 6.78 15.55
N ARG A 244 -9.16 7.80 16.28
CA ARG A 244 -8.78 9.19 16.01
C ARG A 244 -7.28 9.42 16.10
N GLU A 245 -6.62 8.87 17.13
CA GLU A 245 -5.17 8.97 17.29
C GLU A 245 -4.42 8.35 16.11
N TRP A 246 -4.85 7.17 15.65
CA TRP A 246 -4.25 6.51 14.49
C TRP A 246 -4.49 7.26 13.19
N ILE A 247 -5.66 7.89 13.03
CA ILE A 247 -5.92 8.79 11.89
C ILE A 247 -4.92 9.95 11.90
N SER A 248 -4.68 10.59 13.05
CA SER A 248 -3.70 11.68 13.15
C SER A 248 -2.28 11.22 12.80
N LYS A 249 -1.86 10.03 13.24
CA LYS A 249 -0.55 9.46 12.90
C LYS A 249 -0.40 9.17 11.40
N LEU A 250 -1.47 8.67 10.77
CA LEU A 250 -1.49 8.43 9.32
C LEU A 250 -1.49 9.75 8.54
N ASP A 251 -2.27 10.74 8.97
CA ASP A 251 -2.32 12.07 8.34
C ASP A 251 -0.95 12.76 8.37
N ASP A 252 -0.27 12.72 9.52
CA ASP A 252 1.09 13.25 9.68
C ASP A 252 2.07 12.57 8.72
N PHE A 253 2.08 11.23 8.67
CA PHE A 253 2.95 10.50 7.74
C PHE A 253 2.61 10.76 6.27
N VAL A 254 1.32 10.82 5.91
CA VAL A 254 0.91 11.07 4.53
C VAL A 254 1.38 12.45 4.08
N LYS A 255 1.17 13.48 4.91
CA LYS A 255 1.50 14.86 4.56
C LYS A 255 2.99 15.17 4.62
N ASN A 256 3.69 14.63 5.62
CA ASN A 256 5.10 14.95 5.86
C ASN A 256 6.09 13.93 5.27
N VAL A 257 5.61 12.78 4.79
CA VAL A 257 6.48 11.74 4.23
C VAL A 257 5.98 11.29 2.87
N TYR A 258 4.82 10.64 2.77
CA TYR A 258 4.37 10.05 1.50
C TYR A 258 4.25 11.07 0.36
N LEU A 259 3.49 12.15 0.54
CA LEU A 259 3.33 13.15 -0.51
C LEU A 259 4.63 13.91 -0.81
N VAL A 260 5.45 14.12 0.21
CA VAL A 260 6.77 14.78 0.10
C VAL A 260 7.73 13.92 -0.71
N ASP A 261 7.80 12.62 -0.42
CA ASP A 261 8.65 11.67 -1.14
C ASP A 261 8.20 11.50 -2.58
N VAL A 262 6.90 11.41 -2.84
CA VAL A 262 6.38 11.40 -4.22
C VAL A 262 6.89 12.63 -4.98
N ALA A 263 6.74 13.83 -4.42
CA ALA A 263 7.21 15.05 -5.07
C ALA A 263 8.75 15.08 -5.22
N ALA A 264 9.48 14.73 -4.17
CA ALA A 264 10.94 14.74 -4.15
C ALA A 264 11.53 13.75 -5.15
N ILE A 265 11.00 12.53 -5.22
CA ILE A 265 11.43 11.50 -6.18
C ILE A 265 11.03 11.90 -7.60
N CYS A 266 9.76 12.27 -7.83
CA CYS A 266 9.28 12.64 -9.16
C CYS A 266 10.05 13.82 -9.77
N ALA A 267 10.56 14.75 -8.96
CA ALA A 267 11.38 15.87 -9.46
C ALA A 267 12.64 15.42 -10.21
N PHE A 268 13.26 14.29 -9.82
CA PHE A 268 14.41 13.70 -10.53
C PHE A 268 14.02 12.89 -11.77
N TYR A 269 12.72 12.61 -11.91
CA TYR A 269 12.13 11.82 -12.98
C TYR A 269 11.09 12.64 -13.77
N ALA A 270 11.24 13.96 -13.85
CA ALA A 270 10.28 14.82 -14.54
C ALA A 270 10.08 14.42 -16.02
N ASP A 271 11.11 13.87 -16.66
CA ASP A 271 11.04 13.34 -18.02
C ASP A 271 10.10 12.13 -18.16
N TRP A 272 9.85 11.39 -17.07
CA TRP A 272 8.91 10.26 -17.05
C TRP A 272 7.46 10.68 -17.26
N THR A 273 7.13 11.97 -17.10
CA THR A 273 5.80 12.51 -17.45
C THR A 273 5.49 12.45 -18.95
N THR A 274 6.49 12.15 -19.78
CA THR A 274 6.33 11.94 -21.23
C THR A 274 6.08 10.48 -21.63
N TYR A 275 6.10 9.55 -20.66
CA TYR A 275 5.89 8.11 -20.87
C TYR A 275 4.58 7.65 -20.20
N GLY A 276 4.00 6.55 -20.72
CA GLY A 276 2.76 5.93 -20.22
C GLY A 276 2.67 4.45 -20.58
#